data_AF-Q45R66-F1
#
_entry.id   AF-Q45R66-F1
#
_cell.length_a   1.000
_cell.length_b   1.000
_cell.length_c   1.000
_cell.angle_alpha   90.00
_cell.angle_beta   90.00
_cell.angle_gamma   90.00
#
_symmetry.space_group_name_H-M   'P 1'
#
loop_
_entity.id
_entity.type
_entity.pdbx_description
1 polymer ?
#
loop_
_entity_poly.entity_id
_entity_poly.type
_entity_poly.pdbx_seq_one_letter_code
_entity_poly.pdbx_strand_id
1 'polypeptide(L)'
;MVRGRNLGTPAATGPGRSGCGRGDRLGHLGGLDDRPRASACGRRPHRPAADPRHKGGGSGRTPGRDTLAEPRRPPGGGGAGGEGLGRSRGGFTSKLHLSADGHCRPLSLIITPGQRADCTQFKLVLEKIRVPRPGPGRPRKTPDSVAADKAYSNRPCREYLRHRSIRHTIPEKTDSQAARLRKGSRRGRPPGFDEERYKKRNTVERAINRLKQSRAVATRYDKRGYVFLGTATAAAVVIWLRT
;
A
#
# COMPACT_ATOMS: atom_id res chain seq x y z
N MET A 1 -7.23 11.65 7.58
CA MET A 1 -5.79 11.77 7.23
C MET A 1 -5.27 10.47 6.63
N VAL A 2 -4.24 10.44 5.76
CA VAL A 2 -3.63 9.19 5.22
C VAL A 2 -2.09 9.23 5.26
N ARG A 3 -1.43 8.16 5.76
CA ARG A 3 0.04 8.00 5.79
C ARG A 3 0.48 6.52 5.75
N GLY A 4 1.64 6.27 5.12
CA GLY A 4 2.36 4.99 5.16
C GLY A 4 3.66 5.12 5.97
N ARG A 5 3.97 4.16 6.85
CA ARG A 5 5.22 4.17 7.64
C ARG A 5 5.86 2.80 7.71
N ASN A 6 7.19 2.75 7.56
CA ASN A 6 7.97 1.53 7.77
C ASN A 6 7.95 1.12 9.24
N LEU A 7 7.72 -0.16 9.49
CA LEU A 7 7.86 -0.88 10.75
C LEU A 7 8.89 -1.98 10.47
N GLY A 8 10.03 -1.89 11.15
CA GLY A 8 11.15 -2.81 10.94
C GLY A 8 11.14 -3.91 11.97
N THR A 9 11.51 -5.11 11.55
CA THR A 9 12.04 -6.16 12.41
C THR A 9 13.43 -5.74 12.92
N PRO A 10 13.81 -6.05 14.16
CA PRO A 10 15.18 -5.81 14.60
C PRO A 10 16.14 -6.56 13.67
N ALA A 11 17.16 -5.86 13.18
CA ALA A 11 18.22 -6.47 12.40
C ALA A 11 18.92 -7.49 13.30
N ALA A 12 19.00 -8.75 12.87
CA ALA A 12 19.99 -9.67 13.41
C ALA A 12 21.36 -9.11 13.01
N THR A 13 22.10 -8.63 13.99
CA THR A 13 23.49 -8.18 13.85
C THR A 13 24.35 -9.38 13.48
N GLY A 14 24.67 -9.54 12.20
CA GLY A 14 25.73 -10.43 11.73
C GLY A 14 27.05 -9.67 11.67
N PRO A 15 28.20 -10.30 12.01
CA PRO A 15 29.48 -9.61 12.06
C PRO A 15 29.91 -9.19 10.65
N GLY A 16 30.44 -7.97 10.56
CA GLY A 16 30.81 -7.30 9.32
C GLY A 16 31.97 -7.97 8.61
N ARG A 17 32.02 -7.77 7.30
CA ARG A 17 33.26 -7.83 6.52
C ARG A 17 33.44 -6.53 5.76
N SER A 18 34.50 -5.85 6.17
CA SER A 18 35.17 -4.71 5.55
C SER A 18 35.63 -5.01 4.13
N GLY A 19 35.63 -4.01 3.27
CA GLY A 19 36.20 -4.11 1.93
C GLY A 19 36.06 -2.84 1.09
N CYS A 20 36.87 -1.84 1.46
CA CYS A 20 37.42 -0.73 0.66
C CYS A 20 37.56 -1.09 -0.84
N GLY A 21 37.40 -0.25 -1.85
CA GLY A 21 37.31 1.21 -2.01
C GLY A 21 37.88 1.59 -3.39
N ARG A 22 37.55 2.81 -3.86
CA ARG A 22 38.12 3.55 -5.02
C ARG A 22 37.70 3.04 -6.41
N GLY A 23 37.42 3.86 -7.42
CA GLY A 23 37.42 5.32 -7.58
C GLY A 23 37.02 5.66 -9.04
N ASP A 24 36.56 6.90 -9.25
CA ASP A 24 36.70 7.79 -10.45
C ASP A 24 36.50 7.22 -11.88
N ARG A 25 36.03 7.90 -12.93
CA ARG A 25 35.47 9.21 -13.29
C ARG A 25 35.13 9.10 -14.80
N LEU A 26 34.11 9.83 -15.25
CA LEU A 26 33.96 10.59 -16.53
C LEU A 26 34.32 9.98 -17.91
N GLY A 27 33.43 10.22 -18.89
CA GLY A 27 33.72 10.31 -20.34
C GLY A 27 32.72 9.51 -21.20
N HIS A 28 31.68 10.06 -21.86
CA HIS A 28 31.59 10.94 -23.05
C HIS A 28 31.39 10.18 -24.39
N LEU A 29 30.24 10.46 -25.03
CA LEU A 29 29.82 10.48 -26.46
C LEU A 29 30.00 9.29 -27.45
N GLY A 30 28.97 9.08 -28.28
CA GLY A 30 29.13 8.87 -29.74
C GLY A 30 28.16 7.89 -30.45
N GLY A 31 27.42 8.38 -31.48
CA GLY A 31 26.83 7.67 -32.66
C GLY A 31 25.52 6.89 -32.46
N LEU A 32 24.37 7.04 -33.16
CA LEU A 32 24.04 7.33 -34.59
C LEU A 32 24.85 6.45 -35.55
N ASP A 33 24.34 5.66 -36.51
CA ASP A 33 23.05 5.33 -37.13
C ASP A 33 23.17 3.81 -37.52
N ASP A 34 22.16 2.99 -37.84
CA ASP A 34 21.53 2.93 -39.16
C ASP A 34 20.44 1.83 -39.18
N ARG A 35 19.34 2.16 -39.86
CA ARG A 35 18.33 1.25 -40.43
C ARG A 35 18.79 0.95 -41.89
N PRO A 36 18.36 -0.13 -42.60
CA PRO A 36 16.93 -0.37 -42.86
C PRO A 36 16.43 -1.80 -43.20
N ARG A 37 15.10 -1.93 -42.98
CA ARG A 37 14.01 -2.55 -43.76
C ARG A 37 14.25 -3.80 -44.63
N ALA A 38 13.37 -4.79 -44.43
CA ALA A 38 12.51 -5.46 -45.44
C ALA A 38 11.48 -6.35 -44.69
N SER A 39 10.15 -6.08 -44.72
CA SER A 39 9.11 -6.66 -45.61
C SER A 39 9.04 -8.20 -45.58
N ALA A 40 7.93 -8.93 -45.49
CA ALA A 40 6.51 -8.70 -45.73
C ALA A 40 5.70 -9.77 -44.94
N CYS A 41 4.53 -9.45 -44.38
CA CYS A 41 3.18 -9.77 -44.90
C CYS A 41 2.91 -11.27 -45.20
N GLY A 42 2.03 -11.90 -44.39
CA GLY A 42 1.42 -13.20 -44.67
C GLY A 42 0.29 -13.51 -43.67
N ARG A 43 -0.92 -13.73 -44.19
CA ARG A 43 -2.20 -13.78 -43.45
C ARG A 43 -2.54 -15.19 -42.93
N ARG A 44 -3.14 -15.23 -41.72
CA ARG A 44 -4.24 -16.07 -41.11
C ARG A 44 -4.77 -17.34 -41.84
N PRO A 45 -5.68 -18.14 -41.22
CA PRO A 45 -5.75 -18.75 -39.86
C PRO A 45 -6.12 -20.27 -39.94
N HIS A 46 -6.16 -21.04 -38.85
CA HIS A 46 -7.11 -22.16 -38.64
C HIS A 46 -7.12 -22.64 -37.16
N ARG A 47 -8.28 -23.12 -36.70
CA ARG A 47 -8.72 -23.48 -35.33
C ARG A 47 -9.27 -24.95 -35.40
N PRO A 48 -9.82 -25.55 -34.32
CA PRO A 48 -9.22 -26.26 -33.18
C PRO A 48 -9.50 -27.80 -33.19
N ALA A 49 -8.91 -28.56 -32.26
CA ALA A 49 -9.33 -29.90 -31.83
C ALA A 49 -8.65 -30.20 -30.47
N ALA A 50 -9.13 -31.00 -29.52
CA ALA A 50 -10.42 -31.58 -29.14
C ALA A 50 -10.24 -32.06 -27.68
N ASP A 51 -11.33 -32.16 -26.93
CA ASP A 51 -11.43 -32.66 -25.55
C ASP A 51 -11.37 -34.21 -25.48
N PRO A 52 -10.84 -34.81 -24.39
CA PRO A 52 -11.33 -36.12 -23.96
C PRO A 52 -11.75 -36.17 -22.48
N ARG A 53 -13.08 -36.17 -22.29
CA ARG A 53 -13.92 -37.17 -21.59
C ARG A 53 -13.56 -37.63 -20.17
N HIS A 54 -14.56 -37.44 -19.31
CA HIS A 54 -14.93 -38.19 -18.12
C HIS A 54 -14.60 -39.70 -18.09
N LYS A 55 -14.13 -40.15 -16.92
CA LYS A 55 -14.50 -41.45 -16.34
C LYS A 55 -14.96 -41.25 -14.89
N GLY A 56 -16.17 -41.72 -14.59
CA GLY A 56 -16.71 -41.80 -13.24
C GLY A 56 -16.27 -43.07 -12.51
N GLY A 57 -16.47 -43.07 -11.20
CA GLY A 57 -16.30 -44.23 -10.32
C GLY A 57 -16.55 -43.84 -8.87
N GLY A 58 -17.76 -44.11 -8.37
CA GLY A 58 -18.11 -43.93 -6.96
C GLY A 58 -17.91 -45.22 -6.17
N SER A 59 -17.51 -45.11 -4.90
CA SER A 59 -17.85 -46.08 -3.86
C SER A 59 -17.85 -45.39 -2.50
N GLY A 60 -18.95 -45.50 -1.76
CA GLY A 60 -19.14 -44.86 -0.47
C GLY A 60 -18.33 -45.46 0.67
N ARG A 61 -18.07 -44.63 1.69
CA ARG A 61 -17.80 -45.07 3.06
C ARG A 61 -18.33 -44.02 4.05
N THR A 62 -18.96 -44.54 5.09
CA THR A 62 -19.71 -43.93 6.21
C THR A 62 -18.96 -42.81 6.95
N PRO A 63 -19.66 -41.79 7.51
CA PRO A 63 -19.02 -40.74 8.29
C PRO A 63 -18.87 -41.19 9.74
N GLY A 64 -17.62 -41.31 10.20
CA GLY A 64 -17.30 -41.61 11.58
C GLY A 64 -16.24 -40.66 12.12
N ARG A 65 -16.62 -39.98 13.20
CA ARG A 65 -15.79 -39.35 14.25
C ARG A 65 -15.28 -37.92 14.00
N ASP A 66 -15.65 -37.08 14.97
CA ASP A 66 -15.34 -35.66 15.14
C ASP A 66 -13.85 -35.33 14.92
N THR A 67 -13.53 -34.83 13.74
CA THR A 67 -12.36 -33.97 13.57
C THR A 67 -12.80 -32.54 13.86
N LEU A 68 -12.41 -32.01 15.03
CA LEU A 68 -12.43 -30.56 15.25
C LEU A 68 -11.74 -29.91 14.06
N ALA A 69 -12.49 -29.12 13.29
CA ALA A 69 -11.97 -28.47 12.11
C ALA A 69 -10.78 -27.60 12.51
N GLU A 70 -9.57 -27.96 12.06
CA GLU A 70 -8.42 -27.08 12.19
C GLU A 70 -8.82 -25.69 11.67
N PRO A 71 -8.43 -24.59 12.35
CA PRO A 71 -8.66 -23.25 11.85
C PRO A 71 -8.06 -23.17 10.45
N ARG A 72 -8.92 -23.10 9.43
CA ARG A 72 -8.51 -23.07 8.03
C ARG A 72 -7.55 -21.90 7.84
N ARG A 73 -6.25 -22.19 7.70
CA ARG A 73 -5.26 -21.19 7.30
C ARG A 73 -5.77 -20.57 6.00
N PRO A 74 -5.83 -19.23 5.89
CA PRO A 74 -6.28 -18.60 4.67
C PRO A 74 -5.40 -19.09 3.50
N PRO A 75 -6.00 -19.57 2.40
CA PRO A 75 -5.24 -20.05 1.26
C PRO A 75 -4.35 -18.91 0.73
N GLY A 76 -3.04 -19.13 0.64
CA GLY A 76 -2.06 -18.14 0.15
C GLY A 76 -1.16 -17.49 1.22
N GLY A 77 -1.19 -17.93 2.48
CA GLY A 77 -0.37 -17.36 3.57
C GLY A 77 1.10 -17.79 3.66
N GLY A 78 1.61 -18.58 2.70
CA GLY A 78 2.99 -19.05 2.66
C GLY A 78 3.86 -18.28 1.65
N GLY A 79 5.11 -17.97 2.02
CA GLY A 79 6.08 -17.28 1.18
C GLY A 79 6.08 -15.75 1.31
N ALA A 80 7.02 -15.10 0.62
CA ALA A 80 7.31 -13.67 0.75
C ALA A 80 6.08 -12.75 0.55
N GLY A 81 5.11 -13.16 -0.28
CA GLY A 81 3.87 -12.42 -0.51
C GLY A 81 2.93 -12.38 0.69
N GLY A 82 2.78 -13.49 1.42
CA GLY A 82 1.90 -13.60 2.59
C GLY A 82 2.50 -13.01 3.88
N GLU A 83 3.83 -12.91 3.92
CA GLU A 83 4.55 -12.24 5.02
C GLU A 83 4.36 -10.72 4.95
N GLY A 84 4.25 -10.14 3.75
CA GLY A 84 4.15 -8.70 3.60
C GLY A 84 5.42 -7.96 4.03
N LEU A 85 6.56 -8.66 4.04
CA LEU A 85 7.89 -8.12 4.27
C LEU A 85 8.61 -7.88 2.94
N GLY A 86 9.54 -6.93 2.91
CA GLY A 86 10.40 -6.75 1.75
C GLY A 86 11.59 -5.84 1.97
N ARG A 87 12.51 -5.84 1.00
CA ARG A 87 13.82 -5.18 1.12
C ARG A 87 13.69 -3.66 0.96
N SER A 88 14.04 -2.92 2.00
CA SER A 88 14.09 -1.46 2.02
C SER A 88 15.51 -1.00 2.38
N ARG A 89 15.78 0.32 2.32
CA ARG A 89 17.05 0.88 2.78
C ARG A 89 17.37 0.57 4.26
N GLY A 90 16.34 0.33 5.07
CA GLY A 90 16.48 -0.06 6.47
C GLY A 90 16.43 -1.57 6.70
N GLY A 91 16.73 -2.39 5.68
CA GLY A 91 16.66 -3.85 5.76
C GLY A 91 15.28 -4.40 5.41
N PHE A 92 14.98 -5.60 5.91
CA PHE A 92 13.72 -6.30 5.64
C PHE A 92 12.61 -5.72 6.53
N THR A 93 11.71 -4.96 5.93
CA THR A 93 10.68 -4.19 6.67
C THR A 93 9.32 -4.31 6.00
N SER A 94 8.31 -3.83 6.71
CA SER A 94 6.95 -3.69 6.18
C SER A 94 6.45 -2.28 6.40
N LYS A 95 5.45 -1.87 5.63
CA LYS A 95 4.75 -0.60 5.80
C LYS A 95 3.37 -0.83 6.34
N LEU A 96 3.01 -0.05 7.36
CA LEU A 96 1.63 0.13 7.77
C LEU A 96 1.10 1.42 7.14
N HIS A 97 0.13 1.29 6.24
CA HIS A 97 -0.62 2.38 5.66
C HIS A 97 -1.94 2.51 6.39
N LEU A 98 -2.24 3.71 6.88
CA LEU A 98 -3.45 3.93 7.64
C LEU A 98 -4.13 5.25 7.32
N SER A 99 -5.42 5.30 7.66
CA SER A 99 -6.16 6.54 7.81
C SER A 99 -6.60 6.75 9.24
N ALA A 100 -6.71 8.00 9.67
CA ALA A 100 -7.16 8.38 11.00
C ALA A 100 -8.20 9.52 10.92
N ASP A 101 -9.13 9.52 11.88
CA ASP A 101 -10.11 10.58 12.12
C ASP A 101 -9.50 11.79 12.85
N GLY A 102 -10.32 12.73 13.36
CA GLY A 102 -9.84 13.90 14.13
C GLY A 102 -9.34 13.58 15.54
N HIS A 103 -9.75 12.45 16.12
CA HIS A 103 -9.44 12.02 17.50
C HIS A 103 -8.22 11.10 17.58
N CYS A 104 -7.45 11.01 16.49
CA CYS A 104 -6.31 10.10 16.34
C CYS A 104 -6.71 8.61 16.39
N ARG A 105 -7.92 8.27 15.97
CA ARG A 105 -8.40 6.89 15.92
C ARG A 105 -8.19 6.32 14.50
N PRO A 106 -7.50 5.18 14.35
CA PRO A 106 -7.33 4.56 13.04
C PRO A 106 -8.66 4.07 12.45
N LEU A 107 -8.95 4.42 11.20
CA LEU A 107 -10.18 4.04 10.47
C LEU A 107 -9.95 2.90 9.47
N SER A 108 -8.71 2.72 9.02
CA SER A 108 -8.34 1.69 8.04
C SER A 108 -6.87 1.34 8.17
N LEU A 109 -6.52 0.06 8.06
CA LEU A 109 -5.15 -0.45 8.14
C LEU A 109 -4.84 -1.35 6.95
N ILE A 110 -3.68 -1.14 6.33
CA ILE A 110 -3.14 -1.95 5.24
C ILE A 110 -1.66 -2.18 5.48
N ILE A 111 -1.21 -3.42 5.30
CA ILE A 111 0.21 -3.77 5.38
C ILE A 111 0.72 -4.10 3.98
N THR A 112 1.91 -3.60 3.67
CA THR A 112 2.65 -3.96 2.47
C THR A 112 4.12 -4.22 2.77
N PRO A 113 4.86 -4.89 1.88
CA PRO A 113 6.31 -4.91 1.90
C PRO A 113 6.95 -3.50 1.94
N GLY A 114 8.10 -3.38 2.59
CA GLY A 114 8.78 -2.10 2.87
C GLY A 114 9.21 -1.28 1.64
N GLN A 115 9.50 -1.94 0.52
CA GLN A 115 9.83 -1.30 -0.77
C GLN A 115 8.63 -0.68 -1.47
N ARG A 116 7.39 -1.02 -1.07
CA ARG A 116 6.19 -0.57 -1.77
C ARG A 116 6.04 0.95 -1.62
N ALA A 117 5.80 1.65 -2.73
CA ALA A 117 5.56 3.09 -2.69
C ALA A 117 4.19 3.42 -2.07
N ASP A 118 4.16 4.40 -1.16
CA ASP A 118 2.96 4.74 -0.38
C ASP A 118 1.79 5.19 -1.26
N CYS A 119 2.11 5.93 -2.32
CA CYS A 119 1.13 6.44 -3.27
C CYS A 119 0.29 5.34 -3.94
N THR A 120 0.82 4.12 -4.05
CA THR A 120 0.10 2.97 -4.63
C THR A 120 -0.99 2.42 -3.70
N GLN A 121 -0.90 2.69 -2.40
CA GLN A 121 -1.82 2.18 -1.38
C GLN A 121 -2.93 3.18 -1.02
N PHE A 122 -2.84 4.42 -1.52
CA PHE A 122 -3.77 5.49 -1.18
C PHE A 122 -5.24 5.13 -1.40
N LYS A 123 -5.57 4.60 -2.58
CA LYS A 123 -6.95 4.21 -2.93
C LYS A 123 -7.46 3.12 -1.99
N LEU A 124 -6.64 2.09 -1.77
CA LEU A 124 -6.99 0.95 -0.92
C LEU A 124 -7.26 1.38 0.52
N VAL A 125 -6.45 2.31 1.06
CA VAL A 125 -6.66 2.85 2.41
C VAL A 125 -8.02 3.53 2.50
N LEU A 126 -8.36 4.40 1.54
CA LEU A 126 -9.65 5.10 1.52
C LEU A 126 -10.84 4.15 1.30
N GLU A 127 -10.68 3.10 0.49
CA GLU A 127 -11.73 2.12 0.22
C GLU A 127 -12.08 1.25 1.43
N LYS A 128 -11.12 1.06 2.34
CA LYS A 128 -11.32 0.34 3.60
C LYS A 128 -12.03 1.15 4.68
N ILE A 129 -12.20 2.46 4.52
CA ILE A 129 -12.91 3.28 5.52
C ILE A 129 -14.37 2.82 5.62
N ARG A 130 -14.78 2.46 6.83
CA ARG A 130 -16.14 2.11 7.20
C ARG A 130 -16.45 2.73 8.56
N VAL A 131 -17.31 3.75 8.59
CA VAL A 131 -17.75 4.39 9.83
C VAL A 131 -19.22 4.05 10.04
N PRO A 132 -19.57 3.26 11.08
CA PRO A 132 -20.97 3.01 11.45
C PRO A 132 -21.71 4.32 11.70
N ARG A 133 -23.02 4.32 11.42
CA ARG A 133 -23.90 5.45 11.73
C ARG A 133 -24.75 5.10 12.96
N PRO A 134 -25.08 6.05 13.83
CA PRO A 134 -26.15 5.84 14.80
C PRO A 134 -27.47 5.66 14.03
N GLY A 135 -28.05 4.46 14.08
CA GLY A 135 -29.29 4.12 13.37
C GLY A 135 -29.13 3.21 12.15
N PRO A 136 -30.24 2.82 11.51
CA PRO A 136 -30.23 1.90 10.38
C PRO A 136 -29.55 2.53 9.15
N GLY A 137 -28.83 1.70 8.40
CA GLY A 137 -28.28 2.09 7.10
C GLY A 137 -26.83 1.67 6.86
N ARG A 138 -26.34 1.94 5.66
CA ARG A 138 -24.99 1.56 5.23
C ARG A 138 -23.94 2.40 5.98
N PRO A 139 -22.83 1.78 6.46
CA PRO A 139 -21.70 2.53 7.00
C PRO A 139 -21.23 3.60 6.03
N ARG A 140 -20.84 4.75 6.57
CA ARG A 140 -20.25 5.84 5.79
C ARG A 140 -18.88 5.38 5.25
N LYS A 141 -18.70 5.49 3.93
CA LYS A 141 -17.48 5.07 3.21
C LYS A 141 -16.69 6.23 2.60
N THR A 142 -17.27 7.43 2.57
CA THR A 142 -16.69 8.60 1.92
C THR A 142 -16.44 9.69 2.97
N PRO A 143 -15.17 10.07 3.21
CA PRO A 143 -14.84 11.18 4.10
C PRO A 143 -15.14 12.54 3.42
N ASP A 144 -15.53 13.55 4.21
CA ASP A 144 -15.81 14.91 3.68
C ASP A 144 -14.54 15.59 3.18
N SER A 145 -13.42 15.29 3.83
CA SER A 145 -12.12 15.78 3.42
C SER A 145 -10.98 14.84 3.80
N VAL A 146 -9.93 14.88 3.01
CA VAL A 146 -8.69 14.12 3.24
C VAL A 146 -7.51 15.08 3.18
N ALA A 147 -6.70 15.09 4.23
CA ALA A 147 -5.35 15.59 4.12
C ALA A 147 -4.37 14.40 4.09
N ALA A 148 -3.32 14.53 3.28
CA ALA A 148 -2.32 13.48 3.08
C ALA A 148 -0.93 14.06 2.82
N ASP A 149 0.10 13.22 3.00
CA ASP A 149 1.50 13.57 2.76
C ASP A 149 1.77 14.01 1.31
N LYS A 150 2.81 14.82 1.14
CA LYS A 150 3.37 15.24 -0.17
C LYS A 150 3.67 14.06 -1.10
N ALA A 151 4.00 12.89 -0.55
CA ALA A 151 4.23 11.66 -1.31
C ALA A 151 3.00 11.21 -2.13
N TYR A 152 1.80 11.59 -1.70
CA TYR A 152 0.53 11.32 -2.39
C TYR A 152 0.16 12.39 -3.43
N SER A 153 0.99 13.42 -3.63
CA SER A 153 0.77 14.41 -4.69
C SER A 153 1.17 13.82 -6.04
N ASN A 154 0.29 13.01 -6.61
CA ASN A 154 0.34 12.53 -7.98
C ASN A 154 -1.04 12.68 -8.65
N ARG A 155 -1.05 12.58 -9.98
CA ARG A 155 -2.28 12.72 -10.77
C ARG A 155 -3.33 11.65 -10.43
N PRO A 156 -3.00 10.34 -10.34
CA PRO A 156 -3.98 9.29 -10.02
C PRO A 156 -4.67 9.45 -8.66
N CYS A 157 -3.95 9.88 -7.61
CA CYS A 157 -4.53 10.13 -6.29
C CYS A 157 -5.48 11.33 -6.33
N ARG A 158 -5.13 12.42 -7.02
CA ARG A 158 -5.99 13.60 -7.14
C ARG A 158 -7.22 13.33 -8.01
N GLU A 159 -7.08 12.58 -9.10
CA GLU A 159 -8.21 12.15 -9.94
C GLU A 159 -9.18 11.28 -9.16
N TYR A 160 -8.68 10.33 -8.36
CA TYR A 160 -9.51 9.51 -7.49
C TYR A 160 -10.32 10.33 -6.48
N LEU A 161 -9.69 11.33 -5.84
CA LEU A 161 -10.38 12.20 -4.89
C LEU A 161 -11.45 13.06 -5.56
N ARG A 162 -11.16 13.59 -6.76
CA ARG A 162 -12.13 14.36 -7.57
C ARG A 162 -13.32 13.51 -7.99
N HIS A 163 -13.08 12.30 -8.48
CA HIS A 163 -14.14 11.38 -8.92
C HIS A 163 -15.08 10.98 -7.77
N ARG A 164 -14.58 10.95 -6.52
CA ARG A 164 -15.40 10.67 -5.33
C ARG A 164 -15.92 11.93 -4.63
N SER A 165 -15.74 13.11 -5.22
CA SER A 165 -16.11 14.42 -4.65
C SER A 165 -15.56 14.66 -3.25
N ILE A 166 -14.33 14.17 -2.97
CA ILE A 166 -13.66 14.33 -1.68
C ILE A 166 -12.77 15.57 -1.73
N ARG A 167 -13.02 16.53 -0.82
CA ARG A 167 -12.14 17.70 -0.65
C ARG A 167 -10.77 17.23 -0.17
N HIS A 168 -9.69 17.76 -0.72
CA HIS A 168 -8.36 17.29 -0.34
C HIS A 168 -7.33 18.39 -0.17
N THR A 169 -6.49 18.23 0.85
CA THR A 169 -5.31 19.06 1.11
C THR A 169 -4.07 18.18 1.01
N ILE A 170 -3.40 18.26 -0.14
CA ILE A 170 -2.16 17.54 -0.39
C ILE A 170 -1.18 18.55 -0.97
N PRO A 171 -0.03 18.81 -0.31
CA PRO A 171 0.95 19.77 -0.80
C PRO A 171 1.53 19.30 -2.14
N GLU A 172 1.73 20.24 -3.06
CA GLU A 172 2.32 19.95 -4.37
C GLU A 172 3.82 19.62 -4.21
N LYS A 173 4.32 18.67 -5.00
CA LYS A 173 5.75 18.36 -5.00
C LYS A 173 6.55 19.51 -5.63
N THR A 174 7.77 19.75 -5.16
CA THR A 174 8.59 20.90 -5.63
C THR A 174 8.94 20.78 -7.11
N ASP A 175 9.27 19.56 -7.56
CA ASP A 175 9.46 19.20 -8.98
C ASP A 175 8.19 19.45 -9.82
N SER A 176 7.02 19.11 -9.27
CA SER A 176 5.73 19.31 -9.92
C SER A 176 5.38 20.79 -10.02
N GLN A 177 5.68 21.58 -8.98
CA GLN A 177 5.56 23.04 -9.01
C GLN A 177 6.47 23.64 -10.09
N ALA A 178 7.75 23.25 -10.13
CA ALA A 178 8.71 23.72 -11.12
C ALA A 178 8.30 23.32 -12.55
N ALA A 179 7.92 22.06 -12.77
CA ALA A 179 7.42 21.58 -14.06
C ALA A 179 6.14 22.31 -14.49
N ARG A 180 5.28 22.67 -13.54
CA ARG A 180 4.08 23.46 -13.80
C ARG A 180 4.41 24.92 -14.15
N LEU A 181 5.38 25.53 -13.47
CA LEU A 181 5.88 26.87 -13.80
C LEU A 181 6.50 26.90 -15.20
N ARG A 182 7.28 25.87 -15.58
CA ARG A 182 7.83 25.72 -16.93
C ARG A 182 6.78 25.64 -18.03
N LYS A 183 5.54 25.26 -17.73
CA LYS A 183 4.44 25.16 -18.71
C LYS A 183 3.79 26.52 -19.05
N GLY A 184 4.18 27.61 -18.41
CA GLY A 184 3.70 28.96 -18.74
C GLY A 184 2.17 29.07 -18.70
N SER A 185 1.55 29.58 -19.77
CA SER A 185 0.10 29.72 -19.89
C SER A 185 -0.67 28.38 -19.91
N ARG A 186 -0.03 27.27 -20.26
CA ARG A 186 -0.62 25.91 -20.26
C ARG A 186 -0.65 25.26 -18.86
N ARG A 187 -0.32 26.03 -17.82
CA ARG A 187 -0.15 25.62 -16.42
C ARG A 187 -1.43 25.10 -15.75
N GLY A 188 -2.60 25.52 -16.22
CA GLY A 188 -3.87 25.22 -15.58
C GLY A 188 -3.98 25.77 -14.15
N ARG A 189 -5.12 25.55 -13.49
CA ARG A 189 -5.37 26.05 -12.13
C ARG A 189 -4.46 25.35 -11.11
N PRO A 190 -3.73 26.11 -10.25
CA PRO A 190 -2.98 25.54 -9.13
C PRO A 190 -3.88 24.69 -8.23
N PRO A 191 -3.39 23.56 -7.68
CA PRO A 191 -4.11 22.86 -6.62
C PRO A 191 -4.29 23.80 -5.42
N GLY A 192 -5.52 23.95 -4.93
CA GLY A 192 -5.77 24.67 -3.67
C GLY A 192 -5.07 23.98 -2.51
N PHE A 193 -4.37 24.75 -1.68
CA PHE A 193 -3.72 24.27 -0.48
C PHE A 193 -4.22 25.08 0.72
N ASP A 194 -4.82 24.36 1.67
CA ASP A 194 -5.35 24.89 2.92
C ASP A 194 -4.39 24.51 4.04
N GLU A 195 -3.60 25.47 4.52
CA GLU A 195 -2.54 25.23 5.51
C GLU A 195 -3.10 24.78 6.86
N GLU A 196 -4.21 25.38 7.31
CA GLU A 196 -4.88 25.01 8.56
C GLU A 196 -5.38 23.56 8.53
N ARG A 197 -5.93 23.13 7.40
CA ARG A 197 -6.30 21.71 7.23
C ARG A 197 -5.08 20.81 7.13
N TYR A 198 -3.96 21.29 6.59
CA TYR A 198 -2.73 20.52 6.54
C TYR A 198 -2.09 20.32 7.92
N LYS A 199 -2.20 21.30 8.84
CA LYS A 199 -1.75 21.16 10.24
C LYS A 199 -2.39 19.96 10.95
N LYS A 200 -3.64 19.62 10.58
CA LYS A 200 -4.36 18.42 11.09
C LYS A 200 -3.70 17.10 10.69
N ARG A 201 -2.62 17.12 9.89
CA ARG A 201 -1.74 15.96 9.67
C ARG A 201 -1.20 15.35 10.94
N ASN A 202 -0.90 16.17 11.94
CA ASN A 202 -0.37 15.68 13.20
C ASN A 202 -1.24 14.56 13.82
N THR A 203 -2.53 14.52 13.50
CA THR A 203 -3.45 13.47 13.97
C THR A 203 -3.08 12.08 13.47
N VAL A 204 -2.56 11.91 12.24
CA VAL A 204 -2.07 10.60 11.77
C VAL A 204 -0.78 10.20 12.45
N GLU A 205 0.09 11.17 12.75
CA GLU A 205 1.34 10.93 13.46
C GLU A 205 1.08 10.45 14.88
N ARG A 206 0.18 11.15 15.58
CA ARG A 206 -0.28 10.78 16.91
C ARG A 206 -0.97 9.42 16.90
N ALA A 207 -1.80 9.10 15.89
CA ALA A 207 -2.41 7.78 15.75
C ALA A 207 -1.37 6.67 15.59
N ILE A 208 -0.35 6.88 14.74
CA ILE A 208 0.76 5.93 14.58
C ILE A 208 1.56 5.79 15.89
N ASN A 209 1.84 6.89 16.58
CA ASN A 209 2.57 6.85 17.84
C ASN A 209 1.78 6.11 18.93
N ARG A 210 0.45 6.29 18.99
CA ARG A 210 -0.42 5.49 19.87
C ARG A 210 -0.37 4.00 19.54
N LEU A 211 -0.42 3.64 18.25
CA LEU A 211 -0.26 2.23 17.84
C LEU A 211 1.09 1.66 18.29
N LYS A 212 2.16 2.46 18.23
CA LYS A 212 3.50 2.07 18.67
C LYS A 212 3.69 1.98 20.19
N GLN A 213 2.72 2.40 21.00
CA GLN A 213 2.74 2.10 22.44
C GLN A 213 2.63 0.58 22.69
N SER A 214 2.00 -0.14 21.76
CA SER A 214 2.09 -1.61 21.74
C SER A 214 3.44 -2.04 21.15
N ARG A 215 4.29 -2.65 21.99
CA ARG A 215 5.60 -3.19 21.58
C ARG A 215 5.50 -4.16 20.40
N ALA A 216 4.46 -4.99 20.36
CA ALA A 216 4.24 -5.94 19.28
C ALA A 216 4.02 -5.26 17.92
N VAL A 217 3.38 -4.08 17.91
CA VAL A 217 3.20 -3.26 16.69
C VAL A 217 4.46 -2.48 16.35
N ALA A 218 5.15 -1.93 17.36
CA ALA A 218 6.34 -1.11 17.16
C ALA A 218 7.51 -1.90 16.54
N THR A 219 7.77 -3.09 17.07
CA THR A 219 8.91 -3.95 16.70
C THR A 219 8.55 -4.94 15.59
N ARG A 220 7.25 -5.21 15.37
CA ARG A 220 6.75 -6.26 14.48
C ARG A 220 7.40 -7.63 14.78
N TYR A 221 6.86 -8.34 15.77
CA TYR A 221 7.27 -9.72 16.06
C TYR A 221 6.70 -10.75 15.07
N ASP A 222 5.61 -10.40 14.40
CA ASP A 222 4.87 -11.31 13.52
C ASP A 222 5.54 -11.47 12.14
N LYS A 223 5.87 -12.71 11.78
CA LYS A 223 6.37 -13.06 10.44
C LYS A 223 5.29 -12.89 9.37
N ARG A 224 4.07 -13.36 9.65
CA ARG A 224 2.95 -13.37 8.69
C ARG A 224 2.21 -12.03 8.71
N GLY A 225 1.94 -11.47 7.52
CA GLY A 225 1.35 -10.14 7.38
C GLY A 225 -0.07 -10.03 7.95
N TYR A 226 -0.86 -11.10 7.85
CA TYR A 226 -2.22 -11.11 8.42
C TYR A 226 -2.21 -11.17 9.95
N VAL A 227 -1.23 -11.86 10.56
CA VAL A 227 -1.07 -11.89 12.02
C VAL A 227 -0.68 -10.50 12.50
N PHE A 228 0.30 -9.88 11.84
CA PHE A 228 0.68 -8.51 12.13
C PHE A 228 -0.48 -7.52 11.95
N LEU A 229 -1.30 -7.69 10.92
CA LEU A 229 -2.51 -6.88 10.73
C LEU A 229 -3.49 -7.07 11.87
N GLY A 230 -3.67 -8.31 12.35
CA GLY A 230 -4.46 -8.64 13.53
C GLY A 230 -3.97 -7.91 14.77
N THR A 231 -2.67 -7.99 15.06
CA THR A 231 -2.01 -7.28 16.17
C THR A 231 -2.22 -5.77 16.10
N ALA A 232 -2.02 -5.17 14.92
CA ALA A 232 -2.25 -3.73 14.72
C ALA A 232 -3.73 -3.36 14.85
N THR A 233 -4.64 -4.25 14.44
CA THR A 233 -6.08 -4.05 14.56
C THR A 233 -6.53 -4.12 16.02
N ALA A 234 -6.04 -5.09 16.81
CA ALA A 234 -6.30 -5.16 18.23
C ALA A 234 -5.82 -3.89 18.97
N ALA A 235 -4.62 -3.41 18.64
CA ALA A 235 -4.11 -2.14 19.17
C ALA A 235 -5.00 -0.95 18.76
N ALA A 236 -5.51 -0.92 17.52
CA ALA A 236 -6.46 0.10 17.10
C ALA A 236 -7.77 0.04 17.90
N VAL A 237 -8.33 -1.15 18.15
CA VAL A 237 -9.53 -1.33 18.97
C VAL A 237 -9.31 -0.77 20.38
N VAL A 238 -8.17 -1.06 21.01
CA VAL A 238 -7.82 -0.51 22.33
C VAL A 238 -7.76 1.03 22.29
N ILE A 239 -7.24 1.62 21.21
CA ILE A 239 -7.27 3.08 21.03
C ILE A 239 -8.71 3.59 20.96
N TRP A 240 -9.59 2.92 20.22
CA TRP A 240 -11.00 3.28 20.10
C TRP A 240 -11.74 3.20 21.44
N LEU A 241 -11.47 2.19 22.27
CA LEU A 241 -12.14 2.01 23.56
C LEU A 241 -11.72 3.02 24.63
N ARG A 242 -10.54 3.63 24.48
CA ARG A 242 -9.98 4.60 25.45
C ARG A 242 -10.35 6.05 25.17
N THR A 243 -10.99 6.32 24.04
CA THR A 243 -11.22 7.68 23.53
C THR A 243 -12.68 7.87 23.21
#